data_AF-A0A7D9M7R5-F1
#
_entry.id   AF-A0A7D9M7R5-F1
#
_cell.length_a   1.000
_cell.length_b   1.000
_cell.length_c   1.000
_cell.angle_alpha   90.00
_cell.angle_beta   90.00
_cell.angle_gamma   90.00
#
_symmetry.space_group_name_H-M   'P 1'
#
loop_
_entity.id
_entity.type
_entity.pdbx_description
1 polymer ?
#
loop_
_entity_poly.entity_id
_entity_poly.type
_entity_poly.pdbx_seq_one_letter_code
_entity_poly.pdbx_strand_id
1 'polypeptide(L)'
;LLGSGVTILLVSSLVNLFMRSYFLYQVHLYLGLVIFSAFILYDTQLIVEKFRRGDKDYVWQCVDLFIDFIAVFRRIMIILAQNKENKRKK
;
A
#
# COMPACT_ATOMS: atom_id res chain seq x y z
N LEU A 1 -8.17 -35.03 -27.59
CA LEU A 1 -8.04 -33.71 -28.26
C LEU A 1 -9.03 -32.68 -27.70
N LEU A 2 -10.35 -32.90 -27.77
CA LEU A 2 -11.33 -31.98 -27.19
C LEU A 2 -11.33 -31.97 -25.65
N GLY A 3 -11.33 -33.15 -25.02
CA GLY A 3 -11.28 -33.27 -23.54
C GLY A 3 -10.02 -32.64 -22.94
N SER A 4 -8.86 -32.83 -23.58
CA SER A 4 -7.59 -32.19 -23.19
C SER A 4 -7.63 -30.66 -23.32
N GLY A 5 -8.36 -30.11 -24.31
CA GLY A 5 -8.53 -28.66 -24.47
C GLY A 5 -9.36 -28.03 -23.33
N VAL A 6 -10.42 -28.71 -22.89
CA VAL A 6 -11.25 -28.26 -21.75
C VAL A 6 -10.45 -28.29 -20.45
N THR A 7 -9.63 -29.32 -20.24
CA THR A 7 -8.75 -29.39 -19.05
C THR A 7 -7.74 -28.24 -19.02
N ILE A 8 -7.14 -27.90 -20.17
CA ILE A 8 -6.20 -26.77 -20.29
C ILE A 8 -6.90 -25.45 -19.97
N LEU A 9 -8.11 -25.24 -20.49
CA LEU A 9 -8.90 -24.03 -20.20
C LEU A 9 -9.27 -23.91 -18.72
N LEU A 10 -9.67 -25.01 -18.08
CA LEU A 10 -9.96 -25.06 -16.64
C LEU A 10 -8.73 -24.76 -15.78
N VAL A 11 -7.59 -25.38 -16.09
CA VAL A 11 -6.33 -25.12 -15.38
C VAL A 11 -5.87 -23.67 -15.59
N SER A 12 -5.97 -23.16 -16.81
CA SER A 12 -5.70 -21.74 -17.13
C SER A 12 -6.58 -20.80 -16.29
N SER A 13 -7.87 -21.08 -16.19
CA SER A 13 -8.81 -20.25 -15.42
C SER A 13 -8.50 -20.28 -13.91
N LEU A 14 -8.10 -21.44 -13.38
CA LEU A 14 -7.69 -21.57 -11.97
C LEU A 14 -6.39 -20.81 -11.70
N VAL A 15 -5.37 -20.97 -12.55
CA VAL A 15 -4.11 -20.22 -12.45
C VAL A 15 -4.36 -18.72 -12.52
N ASN A 16 -5.24 -18.27 -13.42
CA ASN A 16 -5.61 -16.87 -13.55
C ASN A 16 -6.31 -16.33 -12.29
N LEU A 17 -7.14 -17.13 -11.62
CA LEU A 17 -7.80 -16.74 -10.37
C LEU A 17 -6.79 -16.52 -9.24
N PHE A 18 -5.79 -17.39 -9.11
CA PHE A 18 -4.70 -17.23 -8.12
C PHE A 18 -3.77 -16.05 -8.47
N MET A 19 -3.37 -15.91 -9.73
CA MET A 19 -2.52 -14.78 -10.17
C MET A 19 -3.22 -13.45 -9.99
N ARG A 20 -4.52 -13.36 -10.33
CA ARG A 20 -5.31 -12.14 -10.18
C ARG A 20 -5.47 -11.76 -8.71
N SER A 21 -5.65 -12.73 -7.80
CA SER A 21 -5.72 -12.46 -6.36
C SER A 21 -4.40 -11.87 -5.83
N TYR A 22 -3.27 -12.48 -6.21
CA TYR A 22 -1.94 -11.97 -5.82
C TYR A 22 -1.65 -10.58 -6.41
N PHE A 23 -1.98 -10.37 -7.68
CA PHE A 23 -1.82 -9.07 -8.34
C PHE A 23 -2.72 -8.00 -7.74
N LEU A 24 -4.00 -8.30 -7.48
CA LEU A 24 -4.93 -7.39 -6.81
C LEU A 24 -4.43 -7.00 -5.41
N TYR A 25 -3.86 -7.95 -4.68
CA TYR A 25 -3.28 -7.71 -3.37
C TYR A 25 -2.08 -6.77 -3.42
N GLN A 26 -1.15 -7.00 -4.36
CA GLN A 26 -0.01 -6.11 -4.62
C GLN A 26 -0.47 -4.70 -5.02
N VAL A 27 -1.41 -4.59 -5.97
CA VAL A 27 -1.97 -3.30 -6.40
C VAL A 27 -2.62 -2.59 -5.23
N HIS A 28 -3.42 -3.27 -4.40
CA HIS A 28 -4.06 -2.67 -3.24
C HIS A 28 -3.05 -2.09 -2.24
N LEU A 29 -1.93 -2.78 -2.01
CA LEU A 29 -0.85 -2.31 -1.13
C LEU A 29 -0.13 -1.08 -1.66
N TYR A 30 0.31 -1.11 -2.92
CA TYR A 30 1.01 0.04 -3.53
C TYR A 30 0.08 1.23 -3.72
N LEU A 31 -1.15 1.00 -4.19
CA LEU A 31 -2.15 2.05 -4.38
C LEU A 31 -2.57 2.65 -3.04
N GLY A 32 -2.74 1.81 -2.02
CA GLY A 32 -2.95 2.26 -0.65
C GLY A 32 -1.78 3.11 -0.16
N LEU A 33 -0.52 2.71 -0.41
CA LEU A 33 0.65 3.49 -0.03
C LEU A 33 0.63 4.89 -0.66
N VAL A 34 0.40 4.98 -1.97
CA VAL A 34 0.34 6.25 -2.70
C VAL A 34 -0.77 7.16 -2.16
N ILE A 35 -1.97 6.63 -1.92
CA ILE A 35 -3.08 7.42 -1.35
C ILE A 35 -2.72 7.97 0.03
N PHE A 36 -2.16 7.14 0.91
CA PHE A 36 -1.77 7.58 2.25
C PHE A 36 -0.64 8.60 2.21
N SER A 37 0.35 8.42 1.34
CA SER A 37 1.40 9.43 1.14
C SER A 37 0.82 10.76 0.64
N ALA A 38 -0.19 10.74 -0.24
CA ALA A 38 -0.87 11.95 -0.70
C ALA A 38 -1.66 12.63 0.42
N PHE A 39 -2.33 11.87 1.29
CA PHE A 39 -2.98 12.41 2.49
C PHE A 39 -1.98 13.09 3.43
N ILE A 40 -0.84 12.47 3.69
CA ILE A 40 0.20 13.06 4.57
C ILE A 40 0.75 14.36 3.97
N LEU A 41 0.97 14.40 2.65
CA LEU A 41 1.37 15.63 1.97
C LEU A 41 0.30 16.71 2.14
N TYR A 42 -0.97 16.38 2.00
CA TYR A 42 -2.08 17.30 2.21
C TYR A 42 -2.16 17.79 3.67
N ASP A 43 -2.05 16.90 4.65
CA ASP A 43 -2.07 17.23 6.07
C ASP A 43 -0.88 18.12 6.45
N THR A 44 0.29 17.86 5.87
CA THR A 44 1.47 18.74 5.99
C THR A 44 1.20 20.14 5.44
N GLN A 45 0.55 20.28 4.27
CA GLN A 45 0.18 21.60 3.74
C GLN A 45 -0.79 22.33 4.67
N LEU A 46 -1.75 21.60 5.25
CA LEU A 46 -2.70 22.15 6.20
C LEU A 46 -2.03 22.66 7.48
N ILE A 47 -1.03 21.92 7.99
CA ILE A 47 -0.18 22.32 9.12
C ILE A 47 0.61 23.60 8.78
N VAL A 48 1.24 23.67 7.60
CA VAL A 48 2.00 24.85 7.15
C VAL A 48 1.09 26.08 7.03
N GLU A 49 -0.12 25.92 6.51
CA GLU A 49 -1.07 27.01 6.37
C GLU A 49 -1.61 27.49 7.74
N LYS A 50 -1.89 26.57 8.67
CA LYS A 50 -2.21 26.92 10.08
C LYS A 50 -1.08 27.70 10.73
N PHE A 51 0.16 27.26 10.51
CA PHE A 51 1.34 27.94 11.00
C PHE A 51 1.47 29.36 10.45
N ARG A 52 1.27 29.56 9.14
CA ARG A 52 1.26 30.89 8.50
C ARG A 52 0.18 31.82 9.05
N ARG A 53 -0.92 31.29 9.59
CA ARG A 53 -2.00 32.06 10.23
C ARG A 53 -1.70 32.41 11.70
N GLY A 54 -0.54 32.06 12.23
CA GLY A 54 -0.09 32.44 13.57
C GLY A 54 -0.44 31.43 14.66
N ASP A 55 -0.86 30.23 14.29
CA ASP A 55 -1.13 29.13 15.23
C ASP A 55 0.18 28.59 15.80
N LYS A 56 0.32 28.52 17.13
CA LYS A 56 1.57 28.23 17.85
C LYS A 56 1.60 26.86 18.53
N ASP A 57 0.63 25.99 18.27
CA ASP A 57 0.58 24.64 18.84
C ASP A 57 1.52 23.67 18.10
N TYR A 58 2.82 23.98 18.09
CA TYR A 58 3.87 23.19 17.44
C TYR A 58 3.96 21.74 17.96
N VAL A 59 3.69 21.55 19.26
CA VAL A 59 3.79 20.22 19.90
C VAL A 59 2.76 19.27 19.28
N TRP A 60 1.51 19.73 19.13
CA TRP A 60 0.45 18.94 18.52
C TRP A 60 0.70 18.70 17.03
N GLN A 61 1.17 19.71 16.30
CA GLN A 61 1.52 19.56 14.88
C GLN A 61 2.66 18.53 14.66
N CYS A 62 3.65 18.49 15.54
CA CYS A 62 4.71 17.48 15.49
C CYS A 62 4.20 16.06 15.81
N VAL A 63 3.24 15.93 16.74
CA VAL A 63 2.64 14.64 17.08
C VAL A 63 1.81 14.11 15.91
N ASP A 64 1.02 14.94 15.23
CA ASP A 64 0.26 14.54 14.05
C ASP A 64 1.20 14.02 12.95
N LEU A 65 2.27 14.76 12.63
CA LEU A 65 3.26 14.34 11.64
C LEU A 65 3.98 13.04 12.04
N PHE A 66 4.20 12.81 13.33
CA PHE A 66 4.80 11.58 13.83
C PHE A 66 3.88 10.37 13.67
N ILE A 67 2.58 10.54 13.92
CA ILE A 67 1.57 9.48 13.70
C ILE A 67 1.48 9.12 12.22
N ASP A 68 1.50 10.12 11.34
CA ASP A 68 1.55 9.95 9.89
C ASP A 68 2.79 9.17 9.43
N PHE A 69 3.95 9.50 9.99
CA PHE A 69 5.18 8.77 9.74
C PHE A 69 5.09 7.30 10.14
N ILE A 70 4.56 6.99 11.34
CA ILE A 70 4.37 5.60 11.79
C ILE A 70 3.42 4.84 10.84
N ALA A 71 2.37 5.50 10.35
CA ALA A 71 1.41 4.88 9.44
C ALA A 71 2.06 4.45 8.11
N VAL A 72 2.93 5.30 7.53
CA VAL A 72 3.72 4.96 6.33
C VAL A 72 4.78 3.93 6.62
N PHE A 73 5.53 4.07 7.72
CA PHE A 73 6.58 3.15 8.13
C PHE A 73 6.03 1.71 8.25
N ARG A 74 4.88 1.54 8.90
CA ARG A 74 4.20 0.23 9.00
C ARG A 74 3.87 -0.37 7.63
N ARG A 75 3.41 0.44 6.67
CA ARG A 75 3.09 -0.04 5.31
C ARG A 75 4.34 -0.47 4.55
N ILE A 76 5.43 0.28 4.66
CA ILE A 76 6.73 -0.08 4.09
C ILE A 76 7.22 -1.41 4.69
N MET A 77 7.07 -1.59 6.00
CA MET A 77 7.43 -2.84 6.68
C MET A 77 6.63 -4.04 6.15
N ILE A 78 5.32 -3.88 5.90
CA ILE A 78 4.48 -4.94 5.30
C ILE A 78 4.98 -5.31 3.90
N ILE A 79 5.27 -4.31 3.06
CA ILE A 79 5.79 -4.52 1.70
C ILE A 79 7.15 -5.24 1.76
N LEU A 80 8.04 -4.84 2.66
CA LEU A 80 9.35 -5.45 2.83
C LEU A 80 9.25 -6.91 3.31
N ALA A 81 8.36 -7.19 4.27
CA ALA A 81 8.10 -8.52 4.79
C ALA A 81 7.60 -9.46 3.68
N GLN A 82 6.65 -9.00 2.86
CA GLN A 82 6.16 -9.75 1.71
C GLN A 82 7.24 -9.98 0.65
N ASN A 83 8.06 -8.97 0.36
CA ASN A 83 9.14 -9.10 -0.60
C ASN A 83 10.18 -10.15 -0.14
N LYS A 84 10.47 -10.18 1.17
CA LYS A 84 11.33 -11.21 1.78
C LYS A 84 10.70 -12.61 1.66
N GLU A 85 9.39 -12.75 1.88
CA GLU A 85 8.70 -14.03 1.73
C GLU A 85 8.71 -14.52 0.27
N ASN A 86 8.47 -13.63 -0.70
CA ASN A 86 8.53 -13.96 -2.13
C ASN A 86 9.93 -14.41 -2.55
N LYS A 87 10.99 -13.77 -2.03
CA LYS A 87 12.38 -14.19 -2.28
C LYS A 87 12.72 -15.55 -1.68
N ARG A 88 12.07 -15.97 -0.59
CA ARG A 88 12.28 -17.29 0.03
C ARG A 88 11.54 -18.42 -0.69
N LYS A 89 10.49 -18.10 -1.45
CA LYS A 89 9.70 -19.07 -2.24
C LYS A 89 10.23 -19.28 -3.67
N LYS A 90 11.11 -18.40 -4.14
CA LYS A 90 11.90 -18.58 -5.38
C LYS A 90 13.18 -19.36 -5.07
#